data_AF-A0A946S0B5-F1
#
_entry.id   AF-A0A946S0B5-F1
#
_cell.length_a   1.000
_cell.length_b   1.000
_cell.length_c   1.000
_cell.angle_alpha   90.00
_cell.angle_beta   90.00
_cell.angle_gamma   90.00
#
_symmetry.space_group_name_H-M   'P 1'
#
loop_
_entity.id
_entity.type
_entity.pdbx_description
1 polymer ?
#
loop_
_entity_poly.entity_id
_entity_poly.type
_entity_poly.pdbx_seq_one_letter_code
_entity_poly.pdbx_strand_id
1 'polypeptide(L)'
;SLRGRRGAKGIGDKQTSTSLRYKHGRNLRTDPKQSIKIKNPEEWGLPRRGVNTEYILAREDYFFVYPTNYHKYLEIYRNSFQHGGVSLDEMVLPVVTLKGKG
;
A
#
# COMPACT_ATOMS: atom_id res chain seq x y z
N SER A 1 4.58 4.91 10.20
CA SER A 1 5.07 5.31 8.86
C SER A 1 6.52 4.93 8.72
N LEU A 2 6.99 4.63 7.51
CA LEU A 2 8.37 4.23 7.23
C LEU A 2 8.91 4.97 6.01
N ARG A 3 10.24 4.95 5.83
CA ARG A 3 10.90 5.60 4.69
C ARG A 3 10.81 4.74 3.43
N GLY A 4 10.05 5.15 2.41
CA GLY A 4 9.95 4.42 1.15
C GLY A 4 11.23 4.51 0.32
N ARG A 5 11.85 3.37 -0.01
CA ARG A 5 13.16 3.36 -0.72
C ARG A 5 13.09 2.73 -2.10
N ARG A 6 12.23 1.73 -2.27
CA ARG A 6 12.14 0.93 -3.51
C ARG A 6 10.82 1.21 -4.23
N GLY A 7 10.90 1.54 -5.52
CA GLY A 7 9.71 1.67 -6.36
C GLY A 7 9.21 0.31 -6.81
N ALA A 8 7.90 0.11 -6.68
CA ALA A 8 7.17 -1.01 -7.27
C ALA A 8 6.28 -0.48 -8.39
N LYS A 9 6.28 -1.13 -9.56
CA LYS A 9 5.34 -0.75 -10.62
C LYS A 9 3.94 -1.20 -10.21
N GLY A 10 3.03 -0.24 -10.05
CA GLY A 10 1.61 -0.47 -9.80
C GLY A 10 0.80 -0.04 -11.03
N ILE A 11 0.18 -1.00 -11.70
CA ILE A 11 -0.65 -0.78 -12.89
C ILE A 11 -2.11 -1.03 -12.51
N GLY A 12 -3.01 -0.19 -13.01
CA GLY A 12 -4.45 -0.34 -12.86
C GLY A 12 -5.17 0.61 -13.80
N ASP A 13 -6.50 0.52 -13.81
CA ASP A 13 -7.34 1.39 -14.63
C ASP A 13 -7.26 2.87 -14.16
N LYS A 14 -7.76 3.80 -14.97
CA LYS A 14 -7.76 5.26 -14.69
C LYS A 14 -8.42 5.64 -13.36
N GLN A 15 -9.39 4.84 -12.88
CA GLN A 15 -10.10 5.06 -11.62
C GLN A 15 -9.36 4.48 -10.39
N THR A 16 -8.18 3.89 -10.58
CA THR A 16 -7.36 3.34 -9.49
C THR A 16 -6.92 4.45 -8.55
N SER A 17 -7.06 4.22 -7.24
CA SER A 17 -6.67 5.17 -6.20
C SER A 17 -5.20 5.60 -6.30
N THR A 18 -4.92 6.82 -5.87
CA THR A 18 -3.59 7.47 -6.00
C THR A 18 -2.58 7.09 -4.92
N SER A 19 -2.99 6.43 -3.83
CA SER A 19 -2.10 6.08 -2.72
C SER A 19 -0.85 5.32 -3.19
N LEU A 20 0.29 5.65 -2.57
CA LEU A 20 1.61 5.11 -2.93
C LEU A 20 1.91 3.80 -2.19
N ARG A 21 1.12 3.41 -1.20
CA ARG A 21 1.41 2.24 -0.35
C ARG A 21 0.33 1.18 -0.41
N TYR A 22 -0.89 1.60 -0.71
CA TYR A 22 -1.94 0.70 -1.14
C TYR A 22 -2.61 1.27 -2.37
N LYS A 23 -3.24 0.43 -3.17
CA LYS A 23 -4.18 0.89 -4.19
C LYS A 23 -5.43 0.04 -4.16
N HIS A 24 -6.57 0.66 -4.42
CA HIS A 24 -7.81 -0.02 -4.71
C HIS A 24 -8.31 0.39 -6.10
N GLY A 25 -8.93 -0.54 -6.81
CA GLY A 25 -9.35 -0.32 -8.19
C GLY A 25 -9.72 -1.61 -8.89
N ARG A 26 -9.64 -1.61 -10.21
CA ARG A 26 -9.87 -2.79 -11.05
C ARG A 26 -8.58 -3.11 -11.81
N ASN A 27 -8.42 -4.39 -12.14
CA ASN A 27 -7.31 -4.89 -12.95
C ASN A 27 -5.92 -4.53 -12.41
N LEU A 28 -5.75 -4.58 -11.08
CA LEU A 28 -4.49 -4.18 -10.45
C LEU A 28 -3.40 -5.21 -10.74
N ARG A 29 -2.26 -4.75 -11.25
CA ARG A 29 -1.10 -5.59 -11.57
C ARG A 29 0.16 -5.00 -10.97
N THR A 30 0.93 -5.84 -10.31
CA THR A 30 2.21 -5.51 -9.68
C THR A 30 2.94 -6.82 -9.36
N ASP A 31 4.23 -6.73 -9.06
CA ASP A 31 5.04 -7.91 -8.74
C ASP A 31 4.60 -8.50 -7.38
N PRO A 32 4.25 -9.81 -7.31
CA PRO A 32 3.90 -10.48 -6.06
C PRO A 32 5.01 -10.46 -5.00
N LYS A 33 6.28 -10.31 -5.40
CA LYS A 33 7.40 -10.15 -4.45
C LYS A 33 7.37 -8.79 -3.74
N GLN A 34 6.76 -7.79 -4.36
CA GLN A 34 6.76 -6.40 -3.89
C GLN A 34 5.45 -6.02 -3.21
N SER A 35 4.43 -6.88 -3.28
CA SER A 35 3.07 -6.54 -2.85
C SER A 35 2.23 -7.76 -2.46
N ILE A 36 1.11 -7.51 -1.81
CA ILE A 36 0.02 -8.46 -1.62
C ILE A 36 -1.14 -8.00 -2.50
N LYS A 37 -1.68 -8.89 -3.33
CA LYS A 37 -2.90 -8.64 -4.09
C LYS A 37 -4.09 -9.30 -3.39
N ILE A 38 -5.12 -8.50 -3.11
CA ILE A 38 -6.36 -8.93 -2.47
C ILE A 38 -7.48 -8.83 -3.50
N LYS A 39 -8.09 -9.96 -3.83
CA LYS A 39 -9.21 -10.04 -4.79
C LYS A 39 -10.57 -10.00 -4.12
N ASN A 40 -10.65 -10.45 -2.86
CA ASN A 40 -11.86 -10.48 -2.05
C ASN A 40 -11.64 -9.53 -0.84
N PRO A 41 -12.03 -8.24 -0.93
CA PRO A 41 -11.76 -7.26 0.13
C PRO A 41 -12.39 -7.64 1.48
N GLU A 42 -13.57 -8.25 1.46
CA GLU A 42 -14.35 -8.59 2.66
C GLU A 42 -13.62 -9.60 3.56
N GLU A 43 -12.89 -10.58 2.99
CA GLU A 43 -12.08 -11.54 3.75
C GLU A 43 -10.94 -10.87 4.54
N TRP A 44 -10.58 -9.65 4.16
CA TRP A 44 -9.54 -8.83 4.80
C TRP A 44 -10.12 -7.69 5.65
N GLY A 45 -11.45 -7.66 5.84
CA GLY A 45 -12.13 -6.57 6.54
C GLY A 45 -12.09 -5.24 5.77
N LEU A 46 -11.84 -5.26 4.46
CA LEU A 46 -11.77 -4.08 3.61
C LEU A 46 -13.10 -3.82 2.90
N PRO A 47 -13.46 -2.55 2.65
CA PRO A 47 -14.73 -2.21 2.02
C PRO A 47 -14.76 -2.62 0.54
N ARG A 48 -15.85 -3.25 0.11
CA ARG A 48 -16.10 -3.54 -1.30
C ARG A 48 -16.79 -2.35 -1.97
N ARG A 49 -15.99 -1.48 -2.61
CA ARG A 49 -16.51 -0.26 -3.28
C ARG A 49 -17.21 -0.52 -4.63
N GLY A 50 -17.17 -1.77 -5.12
CA GLY A 50 -17.80 -2.20 -6.36
C GLY A 50 -17.60 -3.70 -6.59
N VAL A 51 -18.28 -4.25 -7.60
CA VAL A 51 -18.35 -5.71 -7.83
C VAL A 51 -16.97 -6.34 -8.00
N ASN A 52 -16.01 -5.62 -8.62
CA ASN A 52 -14.67 -6.09 -8.96
C ASN A 52 -13.55 -5.27 -8.33
N THR A 53 -13.76 -4.72 -7.13
CA THR A 53 -12.71 -3.97 -6.43
C THR A 53 -11.63 -4.91 -5.93
N GLU A 54 -10.41 -4.75 -6.44
CA GLU A 54 -9.20 -5.37 -5.95
C GLU A 54 -8.39 -4.37 -5.12
N TYR A 55 -7.54 -4.88 -4.23
CA TYR A 55 -6.53 -4.09 -3.52
C TYR A 55 -5.14 -4.64 -3.79
N ILE A 56 -4.14 -3.76 -3.80
CA ILE A 56 -2.73 -4.11 -3.70
C ILE A 56 -2.11 -3.36 -2.54
N LEU A 57 -1.37 -4.06 -1.68
CA LEU A 57 -0.66 -3.50 -0.52
C LEU A 57 0.84 -3.68 -0.72
N ALA A 58 1.62 -2.61 -0.60
CA ALA A 58 3.08 -2.67 -0.76
C ALA A 58 3.73 -3.39 0.43
N ARG A 59 4.68 -4.29 0.15
CA ARG A 59 5.49 -4.98 1.17
C ARG A 59 6.67 -4.10 1.59
N GLU A 60 7.16 -4.29 2.82
CA GLU A 60 8.41 -3.69 3.30
C GLU A 60 8.48 -2.16 3.04
N ASP A 61 9.60 -1.66 2.51
CA ASP A 61 9.80 -0.26 2.14
C ASP A 61 9.47 0.06 0.66
N TYR A 62 8.71 -0.82 -0.02
CA TYR A 62 8.23 -0.55 -1.36
C TYR A 62 7.15 0.54 -1.37
N PHE A 63 7.08 1.27 -2.47
CA PHE A 63 5.97 2.16 -2.78
C PHE A 63 5.60 2.07 -4.26
N PHE A 64 4.31 2.15 -4.58
CA PHE A 64 3.81 2.08 -5.93
C PHE A 64 4.09 3.36 -6.71
N VAL A 65 4.71 3.18 -7.86
CA VAL A 65 4.95 4.23 -8.84
C VAL A 65 4.21 3.87 -10.12
N TYR A 66 3.49 4.84 -10.69
CA TYR A 66 2.84 4.65 -11.97
C TYR A 66 3.88 4.49 -13.08
N PRO A 67 3.62 3.68 -14.13
CA PRO A 67 4.56 3.50 -15.24
C PRO A 67 4.85 4.82 -15.98
N THR A 68 3.83 5.67 -16.11
CA THR A 68 3.96 6.99 -16.74
C THR A 68 4.91 7.86 -15.92
N ASN A 69 6.00 8.34 -16.54
CA ASN A 69 7.05 9.13 -15.88
C ASN A 69 7.64 8.44 -14.62
N TYR A 70 7.84 7.11 -14.69
CA TYR A 70 8.30 6.29 -13.57
C TYR A 70 9.51 6.88 -12.84
N HIS A 71 10.58 7.26 -13.56
CA HIS A 71 11.81 7.76 -12.95
C HIS A 71 11.61 9.08 -12.18
N LYS A 72 10.83 10.01 -12.72
CA LYS A 72 10.49 11.27 -12.06
C LYS A 72 9.78 11.03 -10.73
N TYR A 73 8.73 10.21 -10.73
CA TYR A 73 7.97 9.93 -9.51
C TYR A 73 8.75 9.06 -8.52
N LEU A 74 9.58 8.13 -9.02
CA LEU A 74 10.49 7.36 -8.18
C LEU A 74 11.42 8.30 -7.40
N GLU A 75 12.01 9.27 -8.07
CA GLU A 75 12.92 10.24 -7.44
C GLU A 75 12.19 11.14 -6.44
N ILE A 76 11.01 11.67 -6.80
CA ILE A 76 10.20 12.54 -5.93
C ILE A 76 9.83 11.85 -4.61
N TYR A 77 9.42 10.57 -4.67
CA TYR A 77 8.91 9.87 -3.50
C TYR A 77 9.96 9.04 -2.77
N ARG A 78 11.12 8.77 -3.37
CA ARG A 78 12.22 8.08 -2.70
C ARG A 78 12.62 8.84 -1.44
N ASN A 79 12.86 8.11 -0.36
CA ASN A 79 13.21 8.61 0.96
C ASN A 79 12.13 9.45 1.66
N SER A 80 10.93 9.56 1.11
CA SER A 80 9.78 10.14 1.81
C SER A 80 9.19 9.17 2.84
N PHE A 81 8.53 9.72 3.86
CA PHE A 81 7.78 8.91 4.82
C PHE A 81 6.42 8.53 4.24
N GLN A 82 6.12 7.24 4.27
CA GLN A 82 4.93 6.65 3.69
C GLN A 82 4.28 5.67 4.68
N HIS A 83 2.99 5.41 4.52
CA HIS A 83 2.25 4.43 5.30
C HIS A 83 1.07 3.84 4.53
N GLY A 84 0.48 2.78 5.06
CA GLY A 84 -0.66 2.06 4.48
C GLY A 84 -0.26 0.81 3.70
N GLY A 85 0.99 0.36 3.81
CA GLY A 85 1.43 -0.93 3.29
C GLY A 85 1.28 -2.03 4.35
N VAL A 86 2.00 -3.14 4.14
CA VAL A 86 2.05 -4.30 5.04
C VAL A 86 3.47 -4.57 5.52
N SER A 87 4.23 -3.52 5.84
CA SER A 87 5.53 -3.69 6.48
C SER A 87 5.41 -4.14 7.93
N LEU A 88 6.48 -4.69 8.50
CA LEU A 88 6.50 -5.14 9.89
C LEU A 88 6.16 -4.01 10.86
N ASP A 89 6.73 -2.82 10.66
CA ASP A 89 6.49 -1.62 11.48
C ASP A 89 5.05 -1.09 11.38
N GLU A 90 4.31 -1.45 10.33
CA GLU A 90 2.90 -1.10 10.16
C GLU A 90 1.95 -2.14 10.74
N MET A 91 2.38 -3.41 10.80
CA MET A 91 1.56 -4.52 11.28
C MET A 91 1.76 -4.82 12.77
N VAL A 92 2.95 -4.54 13.31
CA VAL A 92 3.28 -4.73 14.73
C VAL A 92 3.29 -3.37 15.41
N LEU A 93 2.23 -3.09 16.18
CA LEU A 93 2.06 -1.81 16.87
C LEU A 93 2.31 -1.95 18.37
N PRO A 94 3.02 -0.99 19.00
CA PRO A 94 3.14 -0.99 20.45
C PRO A 94 1.78 -0.70 21.08
N VAL A 95 1.47 -1.46 22.15
CA VAL A 95 0.26 -1.27 22.94
C VAL A 95 0.66 -1.04 24.39
N VAL A 96 0.07 -0.03 25.01
CA VAL A 96 0.29 0.29 26.44
C VAL A 96 -1.06 0.34 27.15
N THR A 97 -1.11 -0.20 28.37
CA THR A 97 -2.29 -0.12 29.24
C THR A 97 -1.93 0.67 30.49
N LEU A 98 -2.61 1.79 30.69
CA LEU A 98 -2.42 2.65 31.86
C LEU A 98 -3.36 2.19 32.98
N LYS A 99 -2.86 2.17 34.23
CA LYS A 99 -3.67 1.96 35.42
C LYS A 99 -3.67 3.24 36.25
N GLY A 100 -4.82 3.58 36.82
CA GLY A 100 -4.95 4.73 37.71
C GLY A 100 -4.02 4.59 38.92
N LYS A 101 -3.47 5.71 39.38
CA LYS A 101 -2.86 5.74 40.71
C LYS A 101 -4.01 5.68 41.73
N GLY A 102 -4.08 4.55 42.44
CA GLY A 102 -4.81 4.51 43.71
C GLY A 102 -4.20 5.49 44.70
#